data_AF-A0A835KVG2-F1
#
_entry.id   AF-A0A835KVG2-F1
#
_cell.length_a   1.000
_cell.length_b   1.000
_cell.length_c   1.000
_cell.angle_alpha   90.00
_cell.angle_beta   90.00
_cell.angle_gamma   90.00
#
_symmetry.space_group_name_H-M   'P 1'
#
loop_
_entity.id
_entity.type
_entity.pdbx_description
1 polymer ?
#
loop_
_entity_poly.entity_id
_entity_poly.type
_entity_poly.pdbx_seq_one_letter_code
_entity_poly.pdbx_strand_id
1 'polypeptide(L)'
;MDKEAAKCTFPPGADASVAFGEPPRASVLTVTPQVSLPACLGRYPYVAAADSSGLLLLCGTHPRSRNCLMASHHVYDAVTGEVFTLPNPPRPMAIYGANIGLIVKGDAGCMVAALQSAPRHGVDTKRAVLLSYKVGECRKWREREIAPCSPPIPSDWFPEGVVSHGGMLWWVDLSHGLLACGPFADQPELLHIPLPAVTDELPADSCGRQRAPRSTRGASGCVKVSGGRLRYVLIHGSLNAPVVSMWMLVASTWCPAWRWEWIHEISMPLAEVWADESYVNTKLPLIIPALAFIHPMDSDSVYFFLGSYIFAVDLQLRKVVGFSEFKMLDPPRRLYRKALLSLCPCMAV
;
A
#
# COMPACT_ATOMS: atom_id res chain seq x y z
N MET A 1 -10.86 8.72 -36.82
CA MET A 1 -11.54 7.73 -37.67
C MET A 1 -11.45 6.41 -36.93
N ASP A 2 -12.60 5.97 -36.41
CA ASP A 2 -12.97 4.70 -35.72
C ASP A 2 -11.98 4.03 -34.75
N LYS A 3 -12.27 4.03 -33.44
CA LYS A 3 -13.22 3.18 -32.67
C LYS A 3 -12.56 1.89 -32.20
N GLU A 4 -12.11 1.92 -30.95
CA GLU A 4 -12.34 0.81 -30.03
C GLU A 4 -12.32 1.36 -28.59
N ALA A 5 -13.32 2.17 -28.26
CA ALA A 5 -13.76 2.22 -26.87
C ALA A 5 -14.44 0.87 -26.63
N ALA A 6 -13.67 -0.11 -26.14
CA ALA A 6 -14.24 -1.35 -25.63
C ALA A 6 -15.33 -0.95 -24.64
N LYS A 7 -16.60 -1.17 -25.00
CA LYS A 7 -17.73 -0.97 -24.10
C LYS A 7 -17.49 -1.90 -22.93
N CYS A 8 -16.99 -1.36 -21.81
CA CYS A 8 -16.99 -2.08 -20.56
C CYS A 8 -18.45 -2.39 -20.26
N THR A 9 -18.80 -3.67 -20.38
CA THR A 9 -20.16 -4.14 -20.20
C THR A 9 -20.26 -4.48 -18.72
N PHE A 10 -20.70 -3.53 -17.91
CA PHE A 10 -20.97 -3.80 -16.51
C PHE A 10 -22.12 -4.81 -16.41
N PRO A 11 -22.07 -5.77 -15.47
CA PRO A 11 -23.24 -6.57 -15.12
C PRO A 11 -24.44 -5.65 -14.83
N PRO A 12 -25.69 -6.05 -15.15
CA PRO A 12 -26.87 -5.24 -14.87
C PRO A 12 -26.93 -4.82 -13.40
N GLY A 13 -26.83 -3.50 -13.12
CA GLY A 13 -26.87 -2.95 -11.77
C GLY A 13 -25.52 -2.86 -11.03
N ALA A 14 -24.40 -3.28 -11.64
CA ALA A 14 -23.09 -3.22 -11.00
C ALA A 14 -22.36 -1.89 -11.27
N ASP A 15 -21.78 -1.31 -10.21
CA ASP A 15 -21.01 -0.06 -10.27
C ASP A 15 -19.50 -0.29 -10.51
N ALA A 16 -19.05 -1.55 -10.50
CA ALA A 16 -17.68 -1.93 -10.79
C ALA A 16 -17.57 -3.38 -11.27
N SER A 17 -16.47 -3.70 -11.96
CA SER A 17 -16.15 -5.05 -12.45
C SER A 17 -14.64 -5.28 -12.42
N VAL A 18 -14.21 -6.51 -12.09
CA VAL A 18 -12.81 -6.92 -12.09
C VAL A 18 -12.54 -7.88 -13.24
N ALA A 19 -11.51 -7.58 -14.04
CA ALA A 19 -10.94 -8.50 -15.03
C ALA A 19 -9.65 -9.10 -14.46
N PHE A 20 -9.69 -10.41 -14.18
CA PHE A 20 -8.58 -11.13 -13.58
C PHE A 20 -7.44 -11.40 -14.56
N GLY A 21 -6.22 -11.19 -14.09
CA GLY A 21 -4.99 -11.60 -14.76
C GLY A 21 -4.24 -12.59 -13.89
N GLU A 22 -3.73 -13.67 -14.49
CA GLU A 22 -2.86 -14.62 -13.80
C GLU A 22 -1.53 -13.95 -13.44
N PRO A 23 -1.00 -14.12 -12.21
CA PRO A 23 0.28 -13.56 -11.81
C PRO A 23 1.41 -13.92 -12.79
N PRO A 24 2.33 -12.99 -13.14
CA PRO A 24 2.47 -11.63 -12.62
C PRO A 24 1.62 -10.57 -13.35
N ARG A 25 0.71 -10.97 -14.26
CA ARG A 25 -0.13 -10.03 -15.01
C ARG A 25 -1.07 -9.29 -14.06
N ALA A 26 -1.15 -7.97 -14.22
CA ALA A 26 -2.04 -7.14 -13.41
C ALA A 26 -3.53 -7.44 -13.72
N SER A 27 -4.33 -7.54 -12.67
CA SER A 27 -5.80 -7.52 -12.78
C SER A 27 -6.31 -6.08 -12.93
N VAL A 28 -7.42 -5.88 -13.63
CA VAL A 28 -7.96 -4.55 -13.92
C VAL A 28 -9.33 -4.37 -13.26
N LEU A 29 -9.41 -3.45 -12.31
CA LEU A 29 -10.69 -3.00 -11.73
C LEU A 29 -11.22 -1.81 -12.55
N THR A 30 -12.41 -1.99 -13.11
CA THR A 30 -13.15 -0.93 -13.81
C THR A 30 -14.29 -0.46 -12.92
N VAL A 31 -14.44 0.86 -12.77
CA VAL A 31 -15.49 1.47 -11.95
C VAL A 31 -16.31 2.45 -12.80
N THR A 32 -17.58 2.66 -12.44
CA THR A 32 -18.43 3.67 -13.10
C THR A 32 -17.97 5.10 -12.77
N PRO A 33 -18.31 6.09 -13.62
CA PRO A 33 -18.00 7.50 -13.34
C PRO A 33 -18.57 8.04 -12.02
N GLN A 34 -19.57 7.36 -11.44
CA GLN A 34 -20.13 7.71 -10.13
C GLN A 34 -19.14 7.42 -9.00
N VAL A 35 -18.37 6.35 -9.12
CA VAL A 35 -17.33 5.95 -8.16
C VAL A 35 -16.09 6.82 -8.35
N SER A 36 -15.59 6.93 -9.58
CA SER A 36 -14.49 7.83 -9.89
C SER A 36 -14.55 8.32 -11.31
N LEU A 37 -14.19 9.58 -11.50
CA LEU A 37 -13.86 10.09 -12.81
C LEU A 37 -12.45 9.63 -13.22
N PRO A 38 -12.13 9.65 -14.54
CA PRO A 38 -10.79 9.38 -15.04
C PRO A 38 -9.74 10.29 -14.41
N ALA A 39 -8.47 9.92 -14.61
CA ALA A 39 -7.34 10.65 -14.08
C ALA A 39 -7.44 12.15 -14.39
N CYS A 40 -7.33 12.98 -13.34
CA CYS A 40 -7.48 14.42 -13.44
C CYS A 40 -6.36 15.08 -12.63
N LEU A 41 -5.77 16.16 -13.17
CA LEU A 41 -4.66 16.91 -12.54
C LEU A 41 -3.50 16.00 -12.04
N GLY A 42 -3.21 14.91 -12.78
CA GLY A 42 -2.15 13.96 -12.44
C GLY A 42 -2.45 13.06 -11.23
N ARG A 43 -3.71 13.00 -10.78
CA ARG A 43 -4.18 12.03 -9.78
C ARG A 43 -5.03 10.97 -10.45
N TYR A 44 -4.84 9.74 -9.97
CA TYR A 44 -5.52 8.55 -10.47
C TYR A 44 -6.35 7.96 -9.34
N PRO A 45 -7.51 7.36 -9.65
CA PRO A 45 -8.16 6.48 -8.70
C PRO A 45 -7.21 5.32 -8.37
N TYR A 46 -7.32 4.81 -7.14
CA TYR A 46 -6.50 3.71 -6.70
C TYR A 46 -7.19 2.88 -5.61
N VAL A 47 -6.71 1.65 -5.43
CA VAL A 47 -7.16 0.77 -4.34
C VAL A 47 -6.28 1.03 -3.12
N ALA A 48 -6.86 1.55 -2.04
CA ALA A 48 -6.14 1.90 -0.82
C ALA A 48 -5.91 0.69 0.10
N ALA A 49 -6.86 -0.24 0.14
CA ALA A 49 -6.77 -1.46 0.93
C ALA A 49 -7.62 -2.58 0.31
N ALA A 50 -7.26 -3.82 0.62
CA ALA A 50 -7.95 -5.02 0.22
C ALA A 50 -7.97 -6.00 1.39
N ASP A 51 -9.08 -6.72 1.54
CA ASP A 51 -9.27 -7.75 2.56
C ASP A 51 -9.49 -9.13 1.93
N SER A 52 -9.18 -10.20 2.66
CA SER A 52 -9.42 -11.59 2.23
C SER A 52 -10.90 -11.97 2.09
N SER A 53 -11.83 -11.12 2.52
CA SER A 53 -13.27 -11.27 2.25
C SER A 53 -13.69 -10.82 0.85
N GLY A 54 -12.81 -10.14 0.10
CA GLY A 54 -13.13 -9.56 -1.21
C GLY A 54 -13.54 -8.09 -1.14
N LEU A 55 -13.54 -7.48 0.05
CA LEU A 55 -13.76 -6.06 0.20
C LEU A 55 -12.53 -5.24 -0.21
N LEU A 56 -12.76 -4.23 -1.05
CA LEU A 56 -11.77 -3.25 -1.51
C LEU A 56 -12.14 -1.85 -1.03
N LEU A 57 -11.16 -1.12 -0.49
CA LEU A 57 -11.29 0.31 -0.23
C LEU A 57 -10.78 1.08 -1.44
N LEU A 58 -11.68 1.75 -2.15
CA LEU A 58 -11.41 2.53 -3.35
C LEU A 58 -11.34 4.01 -3.01
N CYS A 59 -10.33 4.68 -3.57
CA CYS A 59 -10.18 6.12 -3.49
C CYS A 59 -10.40 6.71 -4.88
N GLY A 60 -11.56 7.33 -5.07
CA GLY A 60 -11.95 8.02 -6.31
C GLY A 60 -11.46 9.46 -6.33
N THR A 61 -11.34 10.03 -7.53
CA THR A 61 -10.97 11.44 -7.73
C THR A 61 -12.06 12.18 -8.49
N HIS A 62 -12.54 13.29 -7.91
CA HIS A 62 -13.56 14.16 -8.50
C HIS A 62 -13.08 15.61 -8.53
N PRO A 63 -13.26 16.36 -9.64
CA PRO A 63 -12.93 17.77 -9.70
C PRO A 63 -13.93 18.58 -8.86
N ARG A 64 -13.42 19.31 -7.87
CA ARG A 64 -14.18 20.30 -7.09
C ARG A 64 -14.15 21.67 -7.74
N SER A 65 -13.03 22.01 -8.38
CA SER A 65 -12.86 23.22 -9.19
C SER A 65 -11.75 23.00 -10.22
N ARG A 66 -11.48 23.98 -11.11
CA ARG A 66 -10.41 23.88 -12.13
C ARG A 66 -9.05 23.41 -11.58
N ASN A 67 -8.75 23.73 -10.32
CA ASN A 67 -7.45 23.46 -9.70
C ASN A 67 -7.56 22.62 -8.41
N CYS A 68 -8.74 22.05 -8.10
CA CYS A 68 -8.97 21.36 -6.83
C CYS A 68 -9.68 20.02 -7.05
N LEU A 69 -9.13 18.96 -6.47
CA LEU A 69 -9.74 17.62 -6.46
C LEU A 69 -10.30 17.32 -5.07
N MET A 70 -11.46 16.67 -5.05
CA MET A 70 -11.96 15.95 -3.90
C MET A 70 -11.68 14.46 -4.07
N ALA A 71 -11.26 13.83 -2.97
CA ALA A 71 -11.20 12.39 -2.89
C ALA A 71 -12.54 11.88 -2.34
N SER A 72 -13.15 10.93 -3.03
CA SER A 72 -14.26 10.13 -2.50
C SER A 72 -13.71 8.77 -2.08
N HIS A 73 -14.33 8.18 -1.06
CA HIS A 73 -13.91 6.89 -0.54
C HIS A 73 -15.09 5.93 -0.65
N HIS A 74 -14.84 4.73 -1.18
CA HIS A 74 -15.86 3.73 -1.43
C HIS A 74 -15.38 2.37 -0.94
N VAL A 75 -16.28 1.57 -0.39
CA VAL A 75 -16.03 0.17 -0.10
C VAL A 75 -16.73 -0.64 -1.17
N TYR A 76 -15.96 -1.32 -2.00
CA TYR A 76 -16.47 -2.22 -3.02
C TYR A 76 -16.40 -3.66 -2.53
N ASP A 77 -17.48 -4.39 -2.71
CA ASP A 77 -17.53 -5.83 -2.46
C ASP A 77 -17.38 -6.58 -3.79
N ALA A 78 -16.23 -7.25 -3.97
CA ALA A 78 -15.96 -8.00 -5.19
C ALA A 78 -16.84 -9.26 -5.34
N VAL A 79 -17.45 -9.76 -4.25
CA VAL A 79 -18.32 -10.94 -4.27
C VAL A 79 -19.72 -10.57 -4.71
N THR A 80 -20.28 -9.48 -4.18
CA THR A 80 -21.64 -9.03 -4.49
C THR A 80 -21.70 -8.03 -5.64
N GLY A 81 -20.59 -7.35 -5.93
CA GLY A 81 -20.53 -6.25 -6.89
C GLY A 81 -21.05 -4.91 -6.35
N GLU A 82 -21.43 -4.85 -5.08
CA GLU A 82 -21.98 -3.64 -4.46
C GLU A 82 -20.90 -2.62 -4.12
N VAL A 83 -21.23 -1.33 -4.25
CA VAL A 83 -20.35 -0.21 -3.88
C VAL A 83 -21.03 0.64 -2.82
N PHE A 84 -20.40 0.73 -1.66
CA PHE A 84 -20.82 1.61 -0.58
C PHE A 84 -19.98 2.90 -0.56
N THR A 85 -20.60 4.05 -0.77
CA THR A 85 -19.91 5.35 -0.72
C THR A 85 -19.84 5.88 0.71
N LEU A 86 -18.64 6.13 1.20
CA LEU A 86 -18.43 6.72 2.52
C LEU A 86 -18.74 8.22 2.50
N PRO A 87 -19.34 8.78 3.56
CA PRO A 87 -19.47 10.22 3.69
C PRO A 87 -18.08 10.86 3.82
N ASN A 88 -17.96 12.14 3.46
CA ASN A 88 -16.71 12.86 3.62
C ASN A 88 -16.28 12.89 5.11
N PRO A 89 -15.00 12.60 5.41
CA PRO A 89 -14.50 12.71 6.77
C PRO A 89 -14.48 14.17 7.23
N PRO A 90 -14.62 14.41 8.55
CA PRO A 90 -14.69 15.76 9.12
C PRO A 90 -13.40 16.57 8.93
N ARG A 91 -12.29 15.88 8.66
CA ARG A 91 -10.98 16.48 8.40
C ARG A 91 -10.46 16.01 7.04
N PRO A 92 -9.74 16.86 6.28
CA PRO A 92 -9.11 16.43 5.04
C PRO A 92 -8.20 15.23 5.28
N MET A 93 -8.35 14.19 4.47
CA MET A 93 -7.42 13.05 4.48
C MET A 93 -6.05 13.47 3.94
N ALA A 94 -5.01 12.73 4.32
CA ALA A 94 -3.68 12.98 3.79
C ALA A 94 -3.70 12.91 2.25
N ILE A 95 -2.81 13.67 1.63
CA ILE A 95 -2.67 13.67 0.17
C ILE A 95 -2.42 12.23 -0.29
N TYR A 96 -3.21 11.76 -1.26
CA TYR A 96 -3.18 10.38 -1.79
C TYR A 96 -3.70 9.29 -0.85
N GLY A 97 -4.46 9.61 0.20
CA GLY A 97 -5.14 8.64 1.09
C GLY A 97 -4.27 7.51 1.63
N ALA A 98 -2.96 7.71 1.70
CA ALA A 98 -2.02 6.72 2.24
C ALA A 98 -2.20 6.50 3.76
N ASN A 99 -3.07 7.30 4.39
CA ASN A 99 -3.39 7.22 5.81
C ASN A 99 -4.73 6.53 6.11
N ILE A 100 -5.49 6.06 5.11
CA ILE A 100 -6.76 5.35 5.30
C ILE A 100 -6.59 3.86 5.03
N GLY A 101 -7.20 3.01 5.84
CA GLY A 101 -7.18 1.57 5.71
C GLY A 101 -8.54 0.94 6.00
N LEU A 102 -8.65 -0.34 5.67
CA LEU A 102 -9.83 -1.18 5.82
C LEU A 102 -9.47 -2.38 6.71
N ILE A 103 -10.34 -2.73 7.65
CA ILE A 103 -10.20 -3.94 8.46
C ILE A 103 -11.56 -4.61 8.64
N VAL A 104 -11.59 -5.92 8.42
CA VAL A 104 -12.76 -6.78 8.67
C VAL A 104 -12.49 -7.65 9.88
N LYS A 105 -13.47 -7.78 10.77
CA LYS A 105 -13.34 -8.59 12.00
C LYS A 105 -14.59 -9.44 12.22
N GLY A 106 -14.67 -10.60 11.56
CA GLY A 106 -15.76 -11.59 11.73
C GLY A 106 -17.13 -10.91 11.84
N ASP A 107 -17.91 -11.29 12.85
CA ASP A 107 -19.26 -10.75 13.09
C ASP A 107 -19.28 -9.28 13.52
N ALA A 108 -18.14 -8.70 13.93
CA ALA A 108 -18.05 -7.27 14.22
C ALA A 108 -18.07 -6.40 12.94
N GLY A 109 -17.97 -7.02 11.76
CA GLY A 109 -18.16 -6.38 10.46
C GLY A 109 -16.91 -5.65 9.96
N CYS A 110 -17.16 -4.67 9.08
CA CYS A 110 -16.11 -3.93 8.37
C CYS A 110 -15.96 -2.51 8.92
N MET A 111 -14.71 -2.09 9.14
CA MET A 111 -14.36 -0.75 9.58
C MET A 111 -13.30 -0.12 8.68
N VAL A 112 -13.56 1.11 8.28
CA VAL A 112 -12.59 1.98 7.60
C VAL A 112 -12.04 2.94 8.64
N ALA A 113 -10.73 3.11 8.70
CA ALA A 113 -10.13 4.04 9.63
C ALA A 113 -8.93 4.77 9.05
N ALA A 114 -8.70 5.99 9.55
CA ALA A 114 -7.55 6.79 9.21
C ALA A 114 -6.91 7.38 10.46
N LEU A 115 -5.58 7.43 10.45
CA LEU A 115 -4.80 8.09 11.49
C LEU A 115 -4.34 9.46 11.00
N GLN A 116 -4.50 10.48 11.84
CA GLN A 116 -4.06 11.84 11.57
C GLN A 116 -3.19 12.33 12.73
N SER A 117 -2.02 12.88 12.41
CA SER A 117 -1.30 13.75 13.34
C SER A 117 -2.00 15.12 13.31
N ALA A 118 -2.41 15.64 14.47
CA ALA A 118 -3.10 16.92 14.54
C ALA A 118 -2.10 18.05 14.83
N PRO A 119 -1.75 18.94 13.88
CA PRO A 119 -1.23 20.23 14.25
C PRO A 119 -2.42 21.11 14.68
N ARG A 120 -2.66 21.26 15.98
CA ARG A 120 -3.53 22.35 16.47
C ARG A 120 -2.67 23.61 16.58
N HIS A 121 -2.97 24.61 15.76
CA HIS A 121 -2.65 26.04 15.96
C HIS A 121 -1.40 26.31 16.82
N GLY A 122 -0.20 26.07 16.29
CA GLY A 122 1.06 26.49 16.92
C GLY A 122 1.38 25.85 18.28
N VAL A 123 0.61 24.84 18.73
CA VAL A 123 0.90 24.07 19.94
C VAL A 123 1.22 22.64 19.53
N ASP A 124 2.43 22.22 19.86
CA ASP A 124 3.00 20.89 19.61
C ASP A 124 2.32 19.83 20.49
N THR A 125 1.02 19.64 20.27
CA THR A 125 0.25 18.57 20.90
C THR A 125 0.48 17.32 20.06
N LYS A 126 1.42 16.48 20.51
CA LYS A 126 1.82 15.15 20.01
C LYS A 126 0.69 14.11 20.04
N ARG A 127 -0.53 14.49 19.70
CA ARG A 127 -1.74 13.69 19.84
C ARG A 127 -2.23 13.24 18.48
N ALA A 128 -2.44 11.94 18.35
CA ALA A 128 -2.98 11.33 17.15
C ALA A 128 -4.50 11.28 17.23
N VAL A 129 -5.17 11.54 16.11
CA VAL A 129 -6.61 11.42 15.98
C VAL A 129 -6.92 10.24 15.08
N LEU A 130 -7.67 9.28 15.61
CA LEU A 130 -8.22 8.16 14.86
C LEU A 130 -9.63 8.51 14.39
N LEU A 131 -9.79 8.58 13.07
CA LEU A 131 -11.09 8.64 12.42
C LEU A 131 -11.50 7.21 12.07
N SER A 132 -12.69 6.80 12.47
CA SER A 132 -13.21 5.45 12.19
C SER A 132 -14.65 5.51 11.69
N TYR A 133 -14.97 4.67 10.72
CA TYR A 133 -16.30 4.53 10.14
C TYR A 133 -16.64 3.06 10.02
N LYS A 134 -17.66 2.61 10.74
CA LYS A 134 -18.18 1.25 10.64
C LYS A 134 -19.19 1.18 9.49
N VAL A 135 -18.89 0.37 8.48
CA VAL A 135 -19.71 0.21 7.29
C VAL A 135 -21.06 -0.38 7.68
N GLY A 136 -22.16 0.12 7.08
CA GLY A 136 -23.52 -0.34 7.34
C GLY A 136 -24.20 0.21 8.60
N GLU A 137 -23.46 0.49 9.68
CA GLU A 137 -24.06 0.94 10.95
C GLU A 137 -23.94 2.45 11.19
N CYS A 138 -22.78 3.04 10.90
CA CYS A 138 -22.53 4.44 11.25
C CYS A 138 -23.03 5.37 10.15
N ARG A 139 -23.78 6.42 10.50
CA ARG A 139 -24.09 7.53 9.56
C ARG A 139 -23.02 8.62 9.55
N LYS A 140 -22.08 8.59 10.49
CA LYS A 140 -21.04 9.62 10.68
C LYS A 140 -19.71 8.99 11.10
N TRP A 141 -18.62 9.66 10.76
CA TRP A 141 -17.28 9.32 11.24
C TRP A 141 -17.19 9.51 12.76
N ARG A 142 -16.60 8.54 13.45
CA ARG A 142 -16.23 8.62 14.87
C ARG A 142 -14.80 9.14 14.97
N GLU A 143 -14.63 10.28 15.62
CA GLU A 143 -13.33 10.85 15.96
C GLU A 143 -12.94 10.45 17.37
N ARG A 144 -11.74 9.89 17.53
CA ARG A 144 -11.16 9.56 18.84
C ARG A 144 -9.75 10.09 18.91
N GLU A 145 -9.48 10.85 19.97
CA GLU A 145 -8.13 11.26 20.31
C GLU A 145 -7.45 10.09 21.02
N ILE A 146 -6.30 9.67 20.50
CA ILE A 146 -5.51 8.58 21.09
C ILE A 146 -4.43 9.19 21.98
N ALA A 147 -4.19 8.51 23.11
CA ALA A 147 -3.07 8.85 23.98
C ALA A 147 -1.75 8.90 23.20
N PRO A 148 -0.80 9.78 23.60
CA PRO A 148 0.51 9.84 22.96
C PRO A 148 1.20 8.47 22.99
N CYS A 149 1.79 8.07 21.86
CA CYS A 149 2.63 6.88 21.83
C CYS A 149 4.04 7.19 22.36
N SER A 150 4.72 6.14 22.80
CA SER A 150 6.14 6.18 23.18
C SER A 150 6.92 5.24 22.26
N PRO A 151 7.93 5.74 21.52
CA PRO A 151 8.35 7.14 21.42
C PRO A 151 7.29 8.03 20.73
N PRO A 152 7.37 9.37 20.90
CA PRO A 152 6.45 10.30 20.25
C PRO A 152 6.48 10.21 18.72
N ILE A 153 5.33 10.41 18.08
CA ILE A 153 5.22 10.48 16.62
C ILE A 153 6.03 11.69 16.13
N PRO A 154 6.97 11.50 15.18
CA PRO A 154 7.69 12.59 14.54
C PRO A 154 6.74 13.57 13.85
N SER A 155 7.05 14.87 13.91
CA SER A 155 6.21 15.91 13.29
C SER A 155 6.17 15.81 11.76
N ASP A 156 7.18 15.18 11.16
CA ASP A 156 7.30 14.89 9.74
C ASP A 156 6.86 13.47 9.37
N TRP A 157 6.12 12.78 10.25
CA TRP A 157 5.50 11.50 9.97
C TRP A 157 4.65 11.58 8.69
N PHE A 158 4.90 10.66 7.76
CA PHE A 158 4.26 10.62 6.47
C PHE A 158 3.84 9.17 6.14
N PRO A 159 2.54 8.83 6.27
CA PRO A 159 2.09 7.49 5.97
C PRO A 159 2.19 7.21 4.46
N GLU A 160 2.75 6.06 4.12
CA GLU A 160 2.92 5.56 2.75
C GLU A 160 1.92 4.45 2.39
N GLY A 161 1.27 3.87 3.40
CA GLY A 161 0.18 2.91 3.24
C GLY A 161 -0.32 2.39 4.58
N VAL A 162 -1.43 1.65 4.54
CA VAL A 162 -2.02 1.00 5.71
C VAL A 162 -2.19 -0.49 5.44
N VAL A 163 -1.84 -1.32 6.41
CA VAL A 163 -1.96 -2.78 6.34
C VAL A 163 -2.92 -3.26 7.43
N SER A 164 -3.80 -4.20 7.11
CA SER A 164 -4.68 -4.87 8.08
C SER A 164 -4.06 -6.20 8.47
N HIS A 165 -3.79 -6.41 9.76
CA HIS A 165 -3.23 -7.66 10.25
C HIS A 165 -3.46 -7.83 11.76
N GLY A 166 -3.81 -9.05 12.19
CA GLY A 166 -3.91 -9.40 13.61
C GLY A 166 -4.93 -8.57 14.40
N GLY A 167 -6.03 -8.15 13.77
CA GLY A 167 -7.05 -7.29 14.40
C GLY A 167 -6.64 -5.82 14.55
N MET A 168 -5.50 -5.42 13.97
CA MET A 168 -4.98 -4.06 13.99
C MET A 168 -4.79 -3.51 12.58
N LEU A 169 -4.89 -2.19 12.45
CA LEU A 169 -4.39 -1.45 11.31
C LEU A 169 -2.98 -0.95 11.61
N TRP A 170 -2.11 -1.05 10.61
CA TRP A 170 -0.69 -0.72 10.68
C TRP A 170 -0.40 0.37 9.65
N TRP A 171 -0.23 1.61 10.11
CA TRP A 171 0.18 2.74 9.27
C TRP A 171 1.69 2.72 9.10
N VAL A 172 2.14 2.64 7.85
CA VAL A 172 3.54 2.45 7.47
C VAL A 172 4.16 3.80 7.12
N ASP A 173 5.27 4.18 7.77
CA ASP A 173 6.20 5.21 7.31
C ASP A 173 7.59 4.59 7.25
N LEU A 174 8.15 4.44 6.04
CA LEU A 174 9.45 3.79 5.86
C LEU A 174 10.62 4.55 6.49
N SER A 175 10.42 5.80 6.91
CA SER A 175 11.43 6.61 7.59
C SER A 175 11.38 6.46 9.11
N HIS A 176 10.22 6.09 9.66
CA HIS A 176 9.96 6.23 11.10
C HIS A 176 9.42 4.95 11.74
N GLY A 177 8.93 3.98 10.98
CA GLY A 177 8.39 2.74 11.53
C GLY A 177 6.94 2.46 11.15
N LEU A 178 6.29 1.65 11.99
CA LEU A 178 4.87 1.37 11.94
C LEU A 178 4.17 2.00 13.14
N LEU A 179 2.97 2.52 12.91
CA LEU A 179 2.01 2.80 13.97
C LEU A 179 0.90 1.76 13.90
N ALA A 180 0.62 1.06 14.99
CA ALA A 180 -0.41 0.03 15.05
C ALA A 180 -1.54 0.45 15.99
N CYS A 181 -2.79 0.26 15.56
CA CYS A 181 -3.97 0.51 16.38
C CYS A 181 -5.10 -0.44 16.02
N GLY A 182 -5.82 -0.95 17.03
CA GLY A 182 -7.05 -1.71 16.84
C GLY A 182 -8.28 -0.79 16.81
N PRO A 183 -8.85 -0.46 15.65
CA PRO A 183 -9.90 0.56 15.58
C PRO A 183 -11.24 0.10 16.19
N PHE A 184 -11.43 -1.21 16.38
CA PHE A 184 -12.59 -1.79 17.07
C PHE A 184 -12.49 -1.74 18.60
N ALA A 185 -11.34 -1.43 19.18
CA ALA A 185 -11.20 -1.35 20.64
C ALA A 185 -12.00 -0.17 21.19
N ASP A 186 -12.64 -0.35 22.36
CA ASP A 186 -13.35 0.74 23.04
C ASP A 186 -12.38 1.87 23.41
N GLN A 187 -11.18 1.48 23.89
CA GLN A 187 -10.06 2.37 24.16
C GLN A 187 -8.90 2.01 23.19
N PRO A 188 -8.80 2.69 22.03
CA PRO A 188 -7.75 2.41 21.07
C PRO A 188 -6.39 2.89 21.61
N GLU A 189 -5.43 1.98 21.69
CA GLU A 189 -4.03 2.29 21.96
C GLU A 189 -3.24 2.41 20.65
N LEU A 190 -2.27 3.33 20.62
CA LEU A 190 -1.36 3.50 19.49
C LEU A 190 0.02 2.96 19.87
N LEU A 191 0.49 1.96 19.14
CA LEU A 191 1.79 1.34 19.34
C LEU A 191 2.74 1.79 18.24
N HIS A 192 3.98 2.12 18.60
CA HIS A 192 5.05 2.40 17.64
C HIS A 192 5.99 1.21 17.54
N ILE A 193 6.30 0.78 16.32
CA ILE A 193 7.20 -0.33 16.02
C ILE A 193 8.27 0.22 15.07
N PRO A 194 9.52 0.42 15.52
CA PRO A 194 10.59 0.87 14.63
C PRO A 194 10.88 -0.18 13.55
N LEU A 195 11.29 0.27 12.36
CA LEU A 195 11.81 -0.63 11.33
C LEU A 195 13.24 -1.06 11.66
N PRO A 196 13.72 -2.19 11.11
CA PRO A 196 15.12 -2.60 11.22
C PRO A 196 16.06 -1.48 10.76
N ALA A 197 17.13 -1.24 11.51
CA ALA A 197 18.17 -0.29 11.11
C ALA A 197 19.01 -0.88 9.97
N VAL A 198 19.05 -0.18 8.84
CA VAL A 198 19.85 -0.55 7.67
C VAL A 198 20.83 0.59 7.40
N THR A 199 22.13 0.31 7.50
CA THR A 199 23.18 1.34 7.50
C THR A 199 23.59 1.83 6.11
N ASP A 200 23.25 1.07 5.07
CA ASP A 200 23.62 1.29 3.68
C ASP A 200 22.37 1.60 2.82
N GLU A 201 21.57 2.58 3.22
CA GLU A 201 20.41 3.00 2.41
C GLU A 201 20.86 3.49 1.01
N LEU A 202 20.09 3.12 -0.03
CA LEU A 202 20.33 3.60 -1.39
C LEU A 202 20.36 5.14 -1.39
N PRO A 203 21.34 5.77 -2.07
CA PRO A 203 21.40 7.22 -2.15
C PRO A 203 20.08 7.78 -2.67
N ALA A 204 19.59 8.85 -2.04
CA ALA A 204 18.38 9.55 -2.46
C ALA A 204 18.64 10.36 -3.76
N ASP A 205 18.98 9.67 -4.86
CA ASP A 205 18.95 10.15 -6.26
C ASP A 205 19.53 9.09 -7.22
N SER A 206 18.67 8.32 -7.87
CA SER A 206 19.00 7.63 -9.14
C SER A 206 18.70 8.51 -10.38
N CYS A 207 18.31 9.78 -10.18
CA CYS A 207 17.92 10.70 -11.26
C CYS A 207 18.64 12.07 -11.24
N GLY A 208 19.73 12.24 -10.47
CA GLY A 208 20.63 13.39 -10.59
C GLY A 208 20.05 14.78 -10.31
N ARG A 209 19.15 14.96 -9.34
CA ARG A 209 18.74 16.30 -8.87
C ARG A 209 18.56 16.36 -7.36
N GLN A 210 19.44 17.15 -6.73
CA GLN A 210 19.43 17.59 -5.34
C GLN A 210 18.05 17.53 -4.68
N ARG A 211 17.94 16.62 -3.69
CA ARG A 211 16.78 16.31 -2.86
C ARG A 211 15.62 15.67 -3.62
N ALA A 212 15.70 14.36 -3.83
CA ALA A 212 14.53 13.54 -4.12
C ALA A 212 13.44 13.78 -3.04
N PRO A 213 12.18 14.03 -3.43
CA PRO A 213 11.07 14.10 -2.48
C PRO A 213 10.90 12.75 -1.75
N ARG A 214 10.46 12.78 -0.48
CA ARG A 214 10.15 11.59 0.37
C ARG A 214 9.32 10.52 -0.37
N SER A 215 8.60 10.92 -1.42
CA SER A 215 7.84 10.05 -2.33
C SER A 215 8.66 9.00 -3.10
N THR A 216 9.99 8.96 -3.00
CA THR A 216 10.82 7.99 -3.74
C THR A 216 11.16 6.74 -2.92
N ARG A 217 11.01 6.76 -1.58
CA ARG A 217 11.26 5.60 -0.70
C ARG A 217 10.27 4.47 -0.88
N GLY A 218 9.02 4.80 -1.21
CA GLY A 218 8.02 3.81 -1.61
C GLY A 218 8.40 3.02 -2.87
N ALA A 219 9.44 3.38 -3.62
CA ALA A 219 9.96 2.55 -4.70
C ALA A 219 10.94 1.48 -4.21
N SER A 220 11.65 1.70 -3.11
CA SER A 220 12.66 0.76 -2.61
C SER A 220 12.16 -0.15 -1.50
N GLY A 221 11.10 0.20 -0.76
CA GLY A 221 10.61 -0.63 0.35
C GLY A 221 9.09 -0.74 0.48
N CYS A 222 8.61 -1.77 1.17
CA CYS A 222 7.24 -1.80 1.72
C CYS A 222 7.10 -2.77 2.88
N VAL A 223 6.04 -2.55 3.65
CA VAL A 223 5.50 -3.52 4.60
C VAL A 223 4.18 -4.07 4.07
N LYS A 224 4.05 -5.40 4.01
CA LYS A 224 2.83 -6.12 3.58
C LYS A 224 2.62 -7.39 4.40
N VAL A 225 1.43 -7.97 4.33
CA VAL A 225 1.18 -9.32 4.84
C VAL A 225 1.54 -10.32 3.76
N SER A 226 2.37 -11.29 4.12
CA SER A 226 2.69 -12.46 3.30
C SER A 226 2.82 -13.68 4.22
N GLY A 227 2.38 -14.86 3.81
CA GLY A 227 2.41 -16.08 4.62
C GLY A 227 1.76 -15.93 6.01
N GLY A 228 0.73 -15.09 6.12
CA GLY A 228 0.05 -14.79 7.39
C GLY A 228 0.89 -14.03 8.42
N ARG A 229 1.94 -13.32 8.00
CA ARG A 229 2.82 -12.50 8.84
C ARG A 229 3.07 -11.15 8.19
N LEU A 230 3.31 -10.11 9.01
CA LEU A 230 3.81 -8.83 8.51
C LEU A 230 5.28 -8.98 8.11
N ARG A 231 5.60 -8.56 6.90
CA ARG A 231 6.96 -8.58 6.36
C ARG A 231 7.34 -7.22 5.83
N TYR A 232 8.57 -6.83 6.13
CA TYR A 232 9.22 -5.64 5.59
C TYR A 232 10.21 -6.09 4.53
N VAL A 233 10.13 -5.52 3.33
CA VAL A 233 11.11 -5.71 2.27
C VAL A 233 11.70 -4.36 1.91
N LEU A 234 13.02 -4.31 1.77
CA LEU A 234 13.77 -3.12 1.39
C LEU A 234 14.84 -3.47 0.37
N ILE A 235 14.97 -2.63 -0.65
CA ILE A 235 16.13 -2.56 -1.52
C ILE A 235 17.08 -1.52 -0.92
N HIS A 236 18.28 -1.95 -0.55
CA HIS A 236 19.35 -1.13 0.02
C HIS A 236 20.69 -1.46 -0.66
N GLY A 237 21.79 -0.97 -0.13
CA GLY A 237 23.13 -1.10 -0.69
C GLY A 237 23.52 0.09 -1.55
N SER A 238 24.53 -0.13 -2.39
CA SER A 238 25.01 0.91 -3.32
C SER A 238 24.36 0.77 -4.70
N LEU A 239 24.46 1.82 -5.53
CA LEU A 239 23.96 1.77 -6.92
C LEU A 239 24.60 0.64 -7.75
N ASN A 240 25.80 0.18 -7.37
CA ASN A 240 26.55 -0.86 -8.09
C ASN A 240 26.40 -2.26 -7.45
N ALA A 241 25.96 -2.33 -6.20
CA ALA A 241 25.75 -3.57 -5.46
C ALA A 241 24.46 -3.48 -4.62
N PRO A 242 23.28 -3.43 -5.26
CA PRO A 242 22.02 -3.31 -4.55
C PRO A 242 21.56 -4.69 -4.03
N VAL A 243 20.96 -4.70 -2.86
CA VAL A 243 20.53 -5.89 -2.12
C VAL A 243 19.06 -5.77 -1.77
N VAL A 244 18.30 -6.83 -1.99
CA VAL A 244 16.93 -6.98 -1.49
C VAL A 244 16.98 -7.75 -0.19
N SER A 245 16.47 -7.15 0.89
CA SER A 245 16.39 -7.81 2.20
C SER A 245 14.96 -7.87 2.70
N MET A 246 14.65 -8.93 3.43
CA MET A 246 13.33 -9.19 3.99
C MET A 246 13.42 -9.50 5.49
N TRP A 247 12.49 -8.94 6.25
CA TRP A 247 12.32 -9.18 7.68
C TRP A 247 10.88 -9.54 8.00
N MET A 248 10.68 -10.47 8.93
CA MET A 248 9.38 -10.84 9.48
C MET A 248 9.17 -10.18 10.85
N LEU A 249 7.99 -9.60 11.07
CA LEU A 249 7.58 -9.14 12.39
C LEU A 249 6.99 -10.30 13.21
N VAL A 250 7.55 -10.53 14.40
CA VAL A 250 7.05 -11.52 15.36
C VAL A 250 6.78 -10.88 16.71
N ALA A 251 5.95 -11.51 17.53
CA ALA A 251 5.82 -11.12 18.93
C ALA A 251 7.14 -11.44 19.66
N SER A 252 7.69 -10.49 20.42
CA SER A 252 8.94 -10.78 21.15
C SER A 252 8.66 -11.74 22.28
N THR A 253 9.43 -12.82 22.34
CA THR A 253 9.40 -13.80 23.44
C THR A 253 10.42 -13.48 24.53
N TRP A 254 11.38 -12.59 24.25
CA TRP A 254 12.55 -12.34 25.11
C TRP A 254 12.37 -11.12 26.01
N CYS A 255 11.67 -10.09 25.54
CA CYS A 255 11.50 -8.84 26.26
C CYS A 255 10.01 -8.44 26.31
N PRO A 256 9.30 -8.62 27.44
CA PRO A 256 7.89 -8.24 27.57
C PRO A 256 7.62 -6.74 27.33
N ALA A 257 8.64 -5.89 27.53
CA ALA A 257 8.57 -4.46 27.24
C ALA A 257 8.51 -4.15 25.73
N TRP A 258 9.07 -5.02 24.89
CA TRP A 258 9.07 -4.90 23.44
C TRP A 258 8.07 -5.90 22.89
N ARG A 259 6.84 -5.46 22.59
CA ARG A 259 5.79 -6.40 22.12
C ARG A 259 6.14 -7.08 20.80
N TRP A 260 7.01 -6.48 19.98
CA TRP A 260 7.31 -6.92 18.63
C TRP A 260 8.81 -6.84 18.32
N GLU A 261 9.28 -7.76 17.48
CA GLU A 261 10.67 -7.87 17.03
C GLU A 261 10.71 -8.21 15.54
N TRP A 262 11.67 -7.63 14.82
CA TRP A 262 11.92 -7.96 13.42
C TRP A 262 13.02 -9.02 13.32
N ILE A 263 12.67 -10.18 12.76
CA ILE A 263 13.62 -11.24 12.45
C ILE A 263 14.03 -11.11 10.98
N HIS A 264 15.34 -11.04 10.73
CA HIS A 264 15.87 -11.08 9.36
C HIS A 264 15.65 -12.48 8.76
N GLU A 265 15.04 -12.54 7.58
CA GLU A 265 14.77 -13.80 6.87
C GLU A 265 15.80 -14.06 5.77
N ILE A 266 16.04 -13.08 4.91
CA ILE A 266 16.93 -13.23 3.75
C ILE A 266 17.50 -11.89 3.29
N SER A 267 18.71 -11.94 2.72
CA SER A 267 19.31 -10.88 1.91
C SER A 267 19.81 -11.47 0.60
N MET A 268 19.42 -10.85 -0.50
CA MET A 268 19.71 -11.32 -1.86
C MET A 268 20.32 -10.18 -2.68
N PRO A 269 21.59 -10.27 -3.11
CA PRO A 269 22.18 -9.31 -4.02
C PRO A 269 21.49 -9.37 -5.40
N LEU A 270 21.04 -8.23 -5.93
CA LEU A 270 20.38 -8.18 -7.25
C LEU A 270 21.30 -8.65 -8.38
N ALA A 271 22.62 -8.53 -8.21
CA ALA A 271 23.60 -9.03 -9.16
C ALA A 271 23.47 -10.54 -9.42
N GLU A 272 23.01 -11.32 -8.44
CA GLU A 272 22.82 -12.76 -8.62
C GLU A 272 21.61 -13.08 -9.50
N VAL A 273 20.50 -12.36 -9.31
CA VAL A 273 19.33 -12.47 -10.19
C VAL A 273 19.66 -12.03 -11.59
N TRP A 274 20.40 -10.92 -11.73
CA TRP A 274 20.82 -10.39 -13.02
C TRP A 274 21.74 -11.33 -13.81
N ALA A 275 22.51 -12.17 -13.11
CA ALA A 275 23.40 -13.15 -13.72
C ALA A 275 22.69 -14.46 -14.10
N ASP A 276 21.51 -14.74 -13.53
CA ASP A 276 20.76 -15.95 -13.81
C ASP A 276 20.11 -15.91 -15.21
N GLU A 277 20.08 -17.07 -15.88
CA GLU A 277 19.54 -17.23 -17.23
C GLU A 277 18.07 -16.77 -17.32
N SER A 278 17.28 -16.96 -16.25
CA SER A 278 15.89 -16.51 -16.20
C SER A 278 15.74 -15.00 -16.38
N TYR A 279 16.64 -14.18 -15.79
CA TYR A 279 16.62 -12.74 -15.96
C TYR A 279 17.14 -12.33 -17.34
N VAL A 280 18.23 -12.94 -17.80
CA VAL A 280 18.80 -12.67 -19.14
C VAL A 280 17.75 -12.90 -20.23
N ASN A 281 16.93 -13.94 -20.10
CA ASN A 281 15.84 -14.26 -21.02
C ASN A 281 14.75 -13.19 -21.09
N THR A 282 14.56 -12.37 -20.04
CA THR A 282 13.61 -11.25 -20.05
C THR A 282 14.09 -10.07 -20.91
N LYS A 283 15.39 -9.97 -21.17
CA LYS A 283 16.06 -8.84 -21.86
C LYS A 283 15.85 -7.48 -21.18
N LEU A 284 15.47 -7.48 -19.89
CA LEU A 284 15.37 -6.26 -19.10
C LEU A 284 16.77 -5.67 -18.81
N PRO A 285 16.89 -4.34 -18.68
CA PRO A 285 18.17 -3.71 -18.36
C PRO A 285 18.59 -4.00 -16.91
N LEU A 286 19.88 -3.88 -16.64
CA LEU A 286 20.49 -4.03 -15.31
C LEU A 286 20.30 -2.74 -14.48
N ILE A 287 19.06 -2.43 -14.14
CA ILE A 287 18.69 -1.23 -13.38
C ILE A 287 17.98 -1.68 -12.10
N ILE A 288 18.21 -0.95 -11.00
CA ILE A 288 17.52 -1.18 -9.73
C ILE A 288 16.00 -1.05 -9.96
N PRO A 289 15.23 -2.13 -9.79
CA PRO A 289 13.80 -2.07 -10.03
C PRO A 289 13.08 -1.41 -8.84
N ALA A 290 11.83 -1.00 -9.05
CA ALA A 290 10.96 -0.56 -7.97
C ALA A 290 10.22 -1.77 -7.38
N LEU A 291 10.22 -1.90 -6.06
CA LEU A 291 9.49 -2.95 -5.35
C LEU A 291 7.98 -2.74 -5.52
N ALA A 292 7.31 -3.66 -6.21
CA ALA A 292 5.88 -3.60 -6.47
C ALA A 292 5.08 -4.18 -5.29
N PHE A 293 5.36 -5.43 -4.94
CA PHE A 293 4.49 -6.24 -4.08
C PHE A 293 5.22 -7.48 -3.53
N ILE A 294 4.67 -8.11 -2.49
CA ILE A 294 5.15 -9.38 -1.90
C ILE A 294 4.00 -10.38 -2.04
N HIS A 295 4.24 -11.58 -2.58
CA HIS A 295 3.18 -12.56 -2.77
C HIS A 295 2.48 -12.88 -1.42
N PRO A 296 1.13 -12.89 -1.35
CA PRO A 296 0.42 -12.94 -0.07
C PRO A 296 0.54 -14.31 0.62
N MET A 297 0.76 -15.38 -0.14
CA MET A 297 0.81 -16.76 0.39
C MET A 297 2.22 -17.37 0.37
N ASP A 298 3.06 -16.89 -0.52
CA ASP A 298 4.43 -17.37 -0.72
C ASP A 298 5.35 -16.22 -0.34
N SER A 299 6.14 -16.36 0.71
CA SER A 299 7.01 -15.28 1.15
C SER A 299 8.28 -15.13 0.33
N ASP A 300 8.65 -16.16 -0.41
CA ASP A 300 9.89 -16.13 -1.18
C ASP A 300 9.69 -15.39 -2.53
N SER A 301 8.46 -15.29 -3.01
CA SER A 301 8.11 -14.58 -4.25
C SER A 301 7.86 -13.08 -4.04
N VAL A 302 8.72 -12.24 -4.62
CA VAL A 302 8.62 -10.77 -4.60
C VAL A 302 8.50 -10.19 -6.00
N TYR A 303 7.61 -9.21 -6.18
CA TYR A 303 7.34 -8.58 -7.46
C TYR A 303 7.98 -7.21 -7.59
N PHE A 304 8.46 -6.93 -8.79
CA PHE A 304 9.22 -5.74 -9.12
C PHE A 304 8.69 -5.09 -10.39
N PHE A 305 8.69 -3.76 -10.41
CA PHE A 305 8.43 -2.94 -11.59
C PHE A 305 9.74 -2.45 -12.20
N LEU A 306 9.82 -2.52 -13.53
CA LEU A 306 10.87 -1.86 -14.30
C LEU A 306 10.27 -1.30 -15.58
N GLY A 307 10.06 0.03 -15.61
CA GLY A 307 9.33 0.67 -16.70
C GLY A 307 7.90 0.15 -16.82
N SER A 308 7.55 -0.41 -17.98
CA SER A 308 6.24 -1.02 -18.28
C SER A 308 6.21 -2.53 -18.05
N TYR A 309 7.15 -3.06 -17.27
CA TYR A 309 7.25 -4.49 -16.99
C TYR A 309 7.07 -4.77 -15.51
N ILE A 310 6.42 -5.89 -15.23
CA ILE A 310 6.35 -6.49 -13.91
C ILE A 310 6.95 -7.89 -13.97
N PHE A 311 7.79 -8.21 -12.99
CA PHE A 311 8.40 -9.53 -12.89
C PHE A 311 8.43 -10.00 -11.44
N ALA A 312 8.33 -11.30 -11.25
CA ALA A 312 8.39 -11.98 -9.98
C ALA A 312 9.77 -12.63 -9.84
N VAL A 313 10.40 -12.43 -8.68
CA VAL A 313 11.66 -13.07 -8.31
C VAL A 313 11.40 -13.94 -7.10
N ASP A 314 11.87 -15.18 -7.17
CA ASP A 314 12.00 -16.04 -6.00
C ASP A 314 13.33 -15.70 -5.32
N LEU A 315 13.25 -15.20 -4.08
CA LEU A 315 14.42 -14.75 -3.32
C LEU A 315 15.32 -15.91 -2.86
N GLN A 316 14.78 -17.12 -2.69
CA GLN A 316 15.56 -18.30 -2.28
C GLN A 316 16.33 -18.88 -3.46
N LEU A 317 15.63 -19.06 -4.59
CA LEU A 317 16.21 -19.57 -5.82
C LEU A 317 17.08 -18.52 -6.51
N ARG A 318 16.83 -17.23 -6.25
CA ARG A 318 17.51 -16.06 -6.83
C ARG A 318 17.26 -15.94 -8.34
N LYS A 319 16.03 -16.21 -8.76
CA LYS A 319 15.64 -16.31 -10.19
C LYS A 319 14.34 -15.59 -10.46
N VAL A 320 14.16 -15.17 -11.71
CA VAL A 320 12.86 -14.70 -12.21
C VAL A 320 11.96 -15.91 -12.44
N VAL A 321 10.83 -15.95 -11.74
CA VAL A 321 9.82 -17.03 -11.84
C VAL A 321 8.60 -16.64 -12.68
N GLY A 322 8.46 -15.35 -12.99
CA GLY A 322 7.41 -14.86 -13.87
C GLY A 322 7.72 -13.47 -14.40
N PHE A 323 7.25 -13.17 -15.59
CA PHE A 323 7.45 -11.88 -16.25
C PHE A 323 6.23 -11.52 -17.12
N SER A 324 5.80 -10.26 -17.09
CA SER A 324 4.74 -9.74 -17.95
C SER A 324 4.99 -8.28 -18.28
N GLU A 325 4.64 -7.90 -19.50
CA GLU A 325 4.45 -6.50 -19.85
C GLU A 325 3.09 -6.03 -19.30
N PHE A 326 3.00 -4.76 -18.90
CA PHE A 326 1.74 -4.11 -18.61
C PHE A 326 1.72 -2.71 -19.25
N LYS A 327 0.60 -2.35 -19.87
CA LYS A 327 0.40 -1.01 -20.40
C LYS A 327 -0.33 -0.17 -19.37
N MET A 328 0.34 0.85 -18.83
CA MET A 328 -0.35 1.86 -18.04
C MET A 328 -0.88 2.95 -18.98
N LEU A 329 -2.21 3.11 -19.02
CA LEU A 329 -2.84 4.22 -19.74
C LEU A 329 -2.52 5.50 -18.97
N ASP A 330 -1.83 6.45 -19.62
CA ASP A 330 -1.31 7.68 -19.03
C ASP A 330 -0.50 7.45 -17.75
N PRO A 331 0.75 6.94 -17.81
CA PRO A 331 1.54 6.77 -16.60
C PRO A 331 1.82 8.15 -15.96
N PRO A 332 1.74 8.28 -14.62
CA PRO A 332 2.21 9.49 -13.96
C PRO A 332 3.68 9.67 -14.36
N ARG A 333 4.07 10.92 -14.63
CA ARG A 333 5.42 11.29 -15.11
C ARG A 333 6.57 10.75 -14.25
N ARG A 334 6.25 10.24 -13.07
CA ARG A 334 7.09 9.47 -12.18
C ARG A 334 6.20 8.39 -11.55
N LEU A 335 6.55 7.12 -11.70
CA LEU A 335 5.94 5.98 -10.99
C LEU A 335 6.26 6.11 -9.51
N TYR A 336 5.56 7.02 -8.82
CA TYR A 336 5.98 7.41 -7.48
C TYR A 336 5.53 6.46 -6.38
N ARG A 337 4.48 5.66 -6.57
CA ARG A 337 3.89 4.90 -5.46
C ARG A 337 3.18 3.65 -5.92
N LYS A 338 3.22 2.65 -5.03
CA LYS A 338 2.60 1.30 -5.09
C LYS A 338 1.07 1.27 -5.16
N ALA A 339 0.42 2.39 -5.48
CA ALA A 339 -1.03 2.54 -5.44
C ALA A 339 -1.77 1.73 -6.54
N LEU A 340 -1.04 1.02 -7.42
CA LEU A 340 -1.63 0.33 -8.56
C LEU A 340 -1.90 -1.16 -8.34
N LEU A 341 -1.47 -1.76 -7.23
CA LEU A 341 -1.67 -3.19 -6.99
C LEU A 341 -1.96 -3.48 -5.52
N SER A 342 -3.22 -3.83 -5.21
CA SER A 342 -3.51 -4.69 -4.07
C SER A 342 -4.13 -5.98 -4.61
N LEU A 343 -3.47 -7.12 -4.39
CA LEU A 343 -4.10 -8.41 -4.58
C LEU A 343 -4.96 -8.70 -3.34
N CYS A 344 -6.25 -8.95 -3.55
CA CYS A 344 -7.07 -9.64 -2.56
C CYS A 344 -6.58 -11.09 -2.47
N PRO A 345 -6.25 -11.61 -1.28
CA PRO A 345 -5.88 -13.02 -1.09
C PRO A 345 -6.93 -14.01 -1.61
N CYS A 346 -8.21 -13.61 -1.60
CA CYS A 346 -9.34 -14.42 -2.08
C CYS A 346 -9.47 -14.51 -3.60
N MET A 347 -8.57 -13.87 -4.36
CA MET A 347 -8.58 -13.92 -5.83
C MET A 347 -7.37 -14.68 -6.40
N ALA A 348 -6.64 -15.40 -5.53
CA ALA A 348 -5.63 -16.38 -5.88
C ALA A 348 -6.13 -17.79 -5.50
N VAL A 349 -7.16 -18.26 -6.20
CA VAL A 349 -7.47 -19.69 -6.37
C VAL A 349 -7.71 -19.92 -7.85
#